data_AF-A0A354YY44-F1
#
_entry.id   AF-A0A354YY44-F1
#
_cell.length_a   1.000
_cell.length_b   1.000
_cell.length_c   1.000
_cell.angle_alpha   90.00
_cell.angle_beta   90.00
_cell.angle_gamma   90.00
#
_symmetry.space_group_name_H-M   'P 1'
#
loop_
_entity.id
_entity.type
_entity.pdbx_description
1 polymer ?
#
loop_
_entity_poly.entity_id
_entity_poly.type
_entity_poly.pdbx_seq_one_letter_code
_entity_poly.pdbx_strand_id
1 'polypeptide(L)' 'ALTKKRIFQVLEIVNFVAEQHHRRVNTAELNQVINEAMMLNPLPGGGGKRIKILYSTQVRVAPPTFVFFSN' A
#
# COMPACT_ATOMS: atom_id res chain seq x y z
N ALA A 1 -10.51 22.99 -23.15
CA ALA A 1 -10.19 22.24 -24.39
C ALA A 1 -9.50 23.11 -25.45
N LEU A 2 -9.92 24.36 -25.66
CA LEU A 2 -9.51 25.20 -26.80
C LEU A 2 -8.02 25.61 -26.86
N THR A 3 -7.27 25.56 -25.75
CA THR A 3 -5.84 25.94 -25.71
C THR A 3 -4.86 24.77 -25.76
N LYS A 4 -5.34 23.51 -25.75
CA LYS A 4 -4.59 22.22 -25.73
C LYS A 4 -3.46 22.05 -24.70
N LYS A 5 -3.11 23.08 -23.93
CA LYS A 5 -2.13 23.01 -22.83
C LYS A 5 -2.74 22.14 -21.71
N ARG A 6 -2.01 21.11 -21.28
CA ARG A 6 -2.35 20.15 -20.20
C ARG A 6 -3.25 18.96 -20.54
N ILE A 7 -3.68 18.78 -21.79
CA ILE A 7 -4.45 17.57 -22.17
C ILE A 7 -3.57 16.30 -22.06
N PHE A 8 -2.32 16.39 -22.48
CA PHE A 8 -1.37 15.28 -22.38
C PHE A 8 -1.05 14.90 -20.92
N GLN A 9 -0.93 15.90 -20.02
CA GLN A 9 -0.72 15.67 -18.58
C GLN A 9 -1.87 14.91 -17.93
N VAL A 10 -3.12 15.17 -18.35
CA VAL A 10 -4.28 14.44 -17.80
C VAL A 10 -4.21 12.96 -18.19
N LEU A 11 -3.86 12.64 -19.44
CA LEU A 11 -3.74 11.26 -19.89
C LEU A 11 -2.60 10.53 -19.17
N GLU A 12 -1.47 11.19 -18.95
CA GLU A 12 -0.36 10.65 -18.15
C GLU A 12 -0.79 10.34 -16.72
N ILE A 13 -1.50 11.26 -16.06
CA ILE A 13 -2.00 11.06 -14.70
C ILE A 13 -3.01 9.91 -14.65
N VAL A 14 -3.92 9.82 -15.63
CA VAL A 14 -4.91 8.72 -15.70
C VAL A 14 -4.21 7.38 -15.81
N ASN A 15 -3.21 7.24 -16.69
CA ASN A 15 -2.44 6.01 -16.83
C ASN A 15 -1.69 5.68 -15.55
N PHE A 16 -1.03 6.67 -14.94
CA PHE A 16 -0.34 6.48 -13.66
C PHE A 16 -1.28 6.00 -12.55
N VAL A 17 -2.45 6.63 -12.39
CA VAL A 17 -3.45 6.23 -11.39
C VAL A 17 -3.98 4.83 -11.68
N ALA A 18 -4.25 4.51 -12.95
CA ALA A 18 -4.69 3.18 -13.35
C ALA A 18 -3.62 2.12 -13.05
N GLU A 19 -2.35 2.39 -13.32
CA GLU A 19 -1.23 1.51 -12.97
C GLU A 19 -1.13 1.30 -11.46
N GLN A 20 -1.19 2.37 -10.64
CA GLN A 20 -1.17 2.22 -9.18
C GLN A 20 -2.38 1.46 -8.65
N HIS A 21 -3.57 1.66 -9.24
CA HIS A 21 -4.80 0.95 -8.87
C HIS A 21 -4.72 -0.56 -9.12
N HIS A 22 -3.99 -0.98 -10.17
CA HIS A 22 -3.82 -2.39 -10.52
C HIS A 22 -2.51 -3.00 -10.00
N ARG A 23 -1.66 -2.21 -9.33
CA ARG A 23 -0.35 -2.66 -8.87
C ARG A 23 -0.47 -3.84 -7.89
N ARG A 24 0.31 -4.88 -8.18
CA ARG A 24 0.60 -5.99 -7.26
C ARG A 24 1.95 -5.75 -6.60
N VAL A 25 1.98 -5.73 -5.28
CA VAL A 25 3.20 -5.64 -4.46
C VAL A 25 3.65 -7.05 -4.10
N ASN A 26 4.95 -7.31 -4.21
CA ASN A 26 5.49 -8.59 -3.77
C ASN A 26 5.32 -8.69 -2.25
N THR A 27 4.81 -9.83 -1.80
CA THR A 27 4.73 -10.18 -0.38
C THR A 27 6.02 -9.88 0.39
N ALA A 28 7.20 -10.24 -0.13
CA ALA A 28 8.47 -10.04 0.56
C ALA A 28 8.77 -8.55 0.75
N GLU A 29 8.61 -7.76 -0.30
CA GLU A 29 8.77 -6.29 -0.28
C GLU A 29 7.78 -5.64 0.69
N LEU A 30 6.51 -6.06 0.65
CA LEU A 30 5.49 -5.59 1.58
C LEU A 30 5.90 -5.85 3.04
N ASN A 31 6.30 -7.07 3.37
CA ASN A 31 6.67 -7.40 4.75
C ASN A 31 7.95 -6.68 5.20
N GLN A 32 8.91 -6.45 4.30
CA GLN A 32 10.07 -5.62 4.61
C GLN A 32 9.65 -4.21 5.00
N VAL A 33 8.83 -3.54 4.18
CA VAL A 33 8.36 -2.17 4.45
C VAL A 33 7.55 -2.11 5.75
N ILE A 34 6.69 -3.10 6.01
CA ILE A 34 5.90 -3.15 7.25
C ILE A 34 6.79 -3.33 8.48
N ASN A 35 7.82 -4.17 8.40
CA ASN A 35 8.78 -4.34 9.50
C ASN A 35 9.55 -3.04 9.78
N GLU A 36 10.02 -2.36 8.73
CA GLU A 36 10.69 -1.05 8.86
C GLU A 36 9.75 -0.02 9.49
N ALA A 37 8.49 0.05 9.04
CA ALA A 37 7.49 0.94 9.61
C ALA A 37 7.23 0.68 11.11
N MET A 38 7.19 -0.59 11.53
CA MET A 38 7.05 -0.97 12.93
C MET A 38 8.26 -0.61 13.80
N MET A 39 9.47 -0.57 13.21
CA MET A 39 10.67 -0.12 13.93
C MET A 39 10.65 1.38 14.19
N LEU A 40 10.15 2.16 13.22
CA LEU A 40 10.04 3.62 13.32
C LEU A 40 8.89 4.05 14.22
N ASN A 41 7.75 3.38 14.11
CA ASN A 41 6.56 3.64 14.91
C ASN A 41 6.01 2.32 15.47
N PRO A 42 6.44 1.94 16.69
CA PRO A 42 5.94 0.75 17.34
C PRO A 42 4.42 0.80 17.50
N LEU A 43 3.77 -0.35 17.31
CA LEU A 43 2.31 -0.45 17.49
C LEU A 43 1.93 -0.11 18.94
N PRO A 44 0.86 0.66 19.16
CA PRO A 44 0.40 1.00 20.50
C PRO A 44 -0.01 -0.29 21.24
N GLY A 45 0.69 -0.59 22.33
CA GLY A 45 0.36 -1.69 23.23
C GLY A 45 -0.63 -1.22 24.29
N GLY A 46 -1.92 -1.25 23.98
CA GLY A 46 -2.97 -1.02 24.99
C GLY A 46 -3.19 -2.25 25.85
N GLY A 47 -2.74 -2.23 27.11
CA GLY A 47 -3.01 -3.29 28.10
C GLY A 47 -2.09 -4.53 28.00
N GLY A 48 -2.48 -5.60 28.70
CA GLY A 48 -1.62 -6.76 29.04
C GLY A 48 -1.14 -7.67 27.91
N LYS A 49 -1.51 -7.42 26.64
CA LYS A 49 -1.00 -8.17 25.47
C LYS A 49 -0.55 -7.22 24.37
N ARG A 50 0.69 -7.38 23.93
CA ARG A 50 1.25 -6.68 22.76
C ARG A 50 0.77 -7.34 21.47
N ILE A 51 0.21 -6.55 20.56
CA ILE A 51 -0.12 -6.97 19.20
C ILE A 51 1.18 -7.05 18.39
N LYS A 52 1.37 -8.18 17.72
CA LYS A 52 2.48 -8.43 16.80
C LYS A 52 1.91 -8.81 15.43
N ILE A 53 2.25 -8.02 14.42
CA ILE A 53 2.03 -8.42 13.03
C ILE A 53 3.05 -9.51 12.71
N LEU A 54 2.56 -10.69 12.31
CA LEU A 54 3.38 -11.85 11.96
C LEU A 54 3.76 -11.84 10.48
N TYR A 55 2.81 -11.46 9.64
CA TYR A 55 2.94 -11.48 8.19
C TYR A 55 1.79 -10.68 7.55
N SER A 56 2.03 -10.16 6.35
CA SER A 56 1.06 -9.43 5.55
C SER A 56 1.11 -9.83 4.07
N THR A 57 -0.02 -9.73 3.37
CA THR A 57 -0.10 -10.03 1.92
C THR A 57 -1.14 -9.18 1.21
N GLN A 58 -0.95 -8.98 -0.10
CA GLN A 58 -1.97 -8.38 -0.96
C GLN A 58 -2.90 -9.46 -1.53
N VAL A 59 -4.18 -9.39 -1.17
CA VAL A 59 -5.19 -10.39 -1.56
C VAL A 59 -5.94 -10.04 -2.84
N ARG A 60 -5.99 -8.74 -3.19
CA ARG A 60 -6.73 -8.25 -4.37
C ARG A 60 -6.06 -7.02 -4.99
N VAL A 61 -6.25 -6.85 -6.29
CA VAL A 61 -5.90 -5.65 -7.07
C VAL A 61 -7.18 -4.93 -7.49
N ALA A 62 -7.12 -3.62 -7.73
CA ALA A 62 -8.25 -2.81 -8.19
C ALA A 62 -9.53 -2.90 -7.31
N PRO A 63 -9.49 -2.47 -6.02
CA PRO A 63 -8.40 -1.71 -5.40
C PRO A 63 -7.37 -2.61 -4.70
N PRO A 64 -6.11 -2.14 -4.56
CA PRO A 64 -5.10 -2.84 -3.77
C PRO A 64 -5.61 -3.09 -2.34
N THR A 65 -5.76 -4.37 -1.98
CA THR A 65 -6.31 -4.78 -0.69
C THR A 65 -5.27 -5.65 0.04
N PHE A 66 -4.91 -5.26 1.26
CA PHE A 66 -3.91 -5.93 2.08
C PHE A 66 -4.54 -6.56 3.32
N VAL A 67 -4.05 -7.73 3.71
CA VAL A 67 -4.43 -8.45 4.93
C VAL A 67 -3.22 -8.61 5.82
N PHE A 68 -3.40 -8.36 7.11
CA PHE A 68 -2.39 -8.48 8.15
C PHE A 68 -2.79 -9.58 9.12
N PHE A 69 -1.88 -10.51 9.36
CA PHE A 69 -2.05 -11.58 10.33
C PHE A 69 -1.33 -11.18 11.62
N SER A 70 -2.03 -11.28 12.75
CA SER A 70 -1.52 -10.96 14.08
C SER A 70 -1.87 -12.04 15.10
N ASN A 71 -1.29 -11.95 16.30
CA ASN A 71 -1.47 -12.87 17.42
C ASN A 71 -2.68 -12.55 18.32
#